data_AF-A0A9N8JD78-F1
#
_entry.id   AF-A0A9N8JD78-F1
#
_cell.length_a   1.000
_cell.length_b   1.000
_cell.length_c   1.000
_cell.angle_alpha   90.00
_cell.angle_beta   90.00
_cell.angle_gamma   90.00
#
_symmetry.space_group_name_H-M   'P 1'
#
loop_
_entity.id
_entity.type
_entity.pdbx_description
1 polymer ?
#
loop_
_entity_poly.entity_id
_entity_poly.type
_entity_poly.pdbx_seq_one_letter_code
_entity_poly.pdbx_strand_id
1 'polypeptide(L)'
;MWAVAVRIALRLNLNYPEKMAAPLPLPVEQCIRLWWTIVVYDWVLVPGYIPLVPEHETRCSLPDSTPNANDLTIERDGSTISSNRYLAFMARTAIVYNNFHSSLQKRTMTKSESVRQADERLRQLTARLPEYLTPNSSIRNATITKLEADHPWIYWQRVNVTLTYLTHRLSIYSTLEPNWRSHPSEFNWAKSICLQAAFDITTIDTTWEMPKSYRRHWLVISSTMLQSSEPY
;
A
#
# COMPACT_ATOMS: atom_id res chain seq x y z
N MET A 1 -18.19 7.39 10.71
CA MET A 1 -18.09 8.15 9.44
C MET A 1 -17.64 7.31 8.26
N TRP A 2 -16.64 6.42 8.41
CA TRP A 2 -16.13 5.57 7.30
C TRP A 2 -17.20 4.74 6.56
N ALA A 3 -18.06 4.04 7.30
CA ALA A 3 -19.18 3.28 6.70
C ALA A 3 -20.17 4.16 5.91
N VAL A 4 -20.31 5.44 6.25
CA VAL A 4 -21.14 6.38 5.47
C VAL A 4 -20.46 6.70 4.14
N ALA A 5 -19.14 6.94 4.14
CA ALA A 5 -18.37 7.18 2.93
C ALA A 5 -18.45 5.99 1.95
N VAL A 6 -18.26 4.76 2.46
CA VAL A 6 -18.40 3.53 1.65
C VAL A 6 -19.81 3.42 1.05
N ARG A 7 -20.86 3.63 1.86
CA ARG A 7 -22.24 3.57 1.36
C ARG A 7 -22.55 4.65 0.32
N ILE A 8 -22.04 5.86 0.49
CA ILE A 8 -22.19 6.93 -0.51
C ILE A 8 -21.48 6.55 -1.81
N ALA A 9 -20.24 6.06 -1.72
CA ALA A 9 -19.47 5.63 -2.89
C ALA A 9 -20.18 4.52 -3.69
N LEU A 10 -20.72 3.52 -3.00
CA LEU A 10 -21.50 2.45 -3.63
C LEU A 10 -22.81 2.98 -4.23
N ARG A 11 -23.53 3.89 -3.56
CA ARG A 11 -24.74 4.52 -4.10
C ARG A 11 -24.46 5.35 -5.35
N LEU A 12 -23.28 5.95 -5.43
CA LEU A 12 -22.83 6.68 -6.60
C LEU A 12 -22.29 5.76 -7.71
N ASN A 13 -22.24 4.44 -7.49
CA ASN A 13 -21.65 3.45 -8.40
C ASN A 13 -20.16 3.71 -8.71
N LEU A 14 -19.37 4.25 -7.76
CA LEU A 14 -17.94 4.51 -7.99
C LEU A 14 -17.13 3.22 -8.33
N ASN A 15 -17.63 2.08 -7.88
CA ASN A 15 -17.17 0.72 -8.17
C ASN A 15 -17.52 0.20 -9.57
N TYR A 16 -18.44 0.85 -10.28
CA TYR A 16 -18.86 0.52 -11.65
C TYR A 16 -19.12 1.82 -12.44
N PRO A 17 -18.08 2.63 -12.73
CA PRO A 17 -18.26 3.92 -13.39
C PRO A 17 -18.87 3.80 -14.79
N GLU A 18 -18.73 2.65 -15.46
CA GLU A 18 -19.41 2.35 -16.72
C GLU A 18 -20.93 2.21 -16.61
N LYS A 19 -21.46 1.97 -15.41
CA LYS A 19 -22.90 1.82 -15.14
C LYS A 19 -23.54 3.10 -14.59
N MET A 20 -22.75 4.15 -14.35
CA MET A 20 -23.29 5.42 -13.90
C MET A 20 -24.10 6.09 -15.02
N ALA A 21 -25.27 6.63 -14.67
CA ALA A 21 -26.08 7.38 -15.62
C ALA A 21 -25.38 8.67 -16.05
N ALA A 22 -25.39 8.95 -17.36
CA ALA A 22 -24.86 10.20 -17.88
C ALA A 22 -25.78 11.40 -17.52
N PRO A 23 -25.23 12.61 -17.33
CA PRO A 23 -23.81 12.95 -17.34
C PRO A 23 -23.12 12.54 -16.04
N LEU A 24 -21.90 12.00 -16.16
CA LEU A 24 -21.07 11.67 -15.02
C LEU A 24 -20.69 12.96 -14.26
N PRO A 25 -20.75 12.97 -12.91
CA PRO A 25 -20.32 14.13 -12.13
C PRO A 25 -18.80 14.36 -12.21
N LEU A 26 -18.03 13.32 -12.53
CA LEU A 26 -16.57 13.33 -12.66
C LEU A 26 -16.14 12.44 -13.84
N PRO A 27 -14.97 12.69 -14.46
CA PRO A 27 -14.35 11.76 -15.38
C PRO A 27 -14.22 10.36 -14.78
N VAL A 28 -14.42 9.32 -15.59
CA VAL A 28 -14.37 7.89 -15.17
C VAL A 28 -13.11 7.56 -14.36
N GLU A 29 -11.96 8.07 -14.79
CA GLU A 29 -10.68 7.83 -14.10
C GLU A 29 -10.65 8.41 -12.69
N GLN A 30 -11.30 9.55 -12.47
CA GLN A 30 -11.39 10.15 -11.14
C GLN A 30 -12.32 9.34 -10.24
N CYS A 31 -13.40 8.78 -10.79
CA CYS A 31 -14.25 7.83 -10.08
C CYS A 31 -13.46 6.58 -9.66
N ILE A 32 -12.67 6.01 -10.58
CA ILE A 32 -11.80 4.84 -10.30
C ILE A 32 -10.78 5.17 -9.22
N ARG A 33 -10.11 6.33 -9.30
CA ARG A 33 -9.13 6.75 -8.28
C ARG A 33 -9.78 6.96 -6.92
N LEU A 34 -10.95 7.61 -6.88
CA LEU A 34 -11.68 7.83 -5.64
C LEU A 34 -12.12 6.50 -5.03
N TRP A 35 -12.64 5.57 -5.84
CA TRP A 35 -13.03 4.25 -5.37
C TRP A 35 -11.84 3.47 -4.80
N TRP A 36 -10.73 3.38 -5.53
CA TRP A 36 -9.55 2.67 -5.03
C TRP A 36 -8.91 3.33 -3.82
N THR A 37 -9.03 4.65 -3.68
CA THR A 37 -8.65 5.33 -2.44
C THR A 37 -9.49 4.78 -1.29
N ILE A 38 -10.81 4.73 -1.43
CA ILE A 38 -11.69 4.16 -0.39
C ILE A 38 -11.32 2.71 -0.09
N VAL A 39 -11.13 1.86 -1.11
CA VAL A 39 -10.75 0.45 -0.92
C VAL A 39 -9.44 0.32 -0.14
N VAL A 40 -8.40 1.07 -0.53
CA VAL A 40 -7.10 1.03 0.15
C VAL A 40 -7.26 1.42 1.62
N TYR A 41 -7.97 2.50 1.91
CA TYR A 41 -8.19 2.93 3.29
C TYR A 41 -8.97 1.88 4.10
N ASP A 42 -9.93 1.17 3.50
CA ASP A 42 -10.70 0.14 4.20
C ASP A 42 -9.89 -1.14 4.46
N TRP A 43 -9.03 -1.53 3.52
CA TRP A 43 -8.34 -2.83 3.54
C TRP A 43 -6.96 -2.79 4.20
N VAL A 44 -6.26 -1.65 4.16
CA VAL A 44 -4.85 -1.54 4.58
C VAL A 44 -4.70 -1.00 6.00
N LEU A 45 -5.60 -0.13 6.46
CA LEU A 45 -5.29 0.75 7.60
C LEU A 45 -5.48 0.13 8.98
N VAL A 46 -6.24 -0.97 9.14
CA VAL A 46 -6.59 -1.48 10.47
C VAL A 46 -6.34 -2.99 10.58
N PRO A 47 -5.25 -3.41 11.24
CA PRO A 47 -5.04 -4.82 11.58
C PRO A 47 -6.19 -5.36 12.46
N GLY A 48 -6.73 -6.53 12.13
CA GLY A 48 -7.81 -7.17 12.90
C GLY A 48 -9.22 -6.59 12.65
N TYR A 49 -9.36 -5.62 11.76
CA TYR A 49 -10.65 -5.08 11.33
C TYR A 49 -11.26 -5.95 10.21
N ILE A 50 -12.58 -6.05 10.21
CA ILE A 50 -13.33 -6.66 9.11
C ILE A 50 -13.61 -5.57 8.07
N PRO A 51 -13.07 -5.68 6.85
CA PRO A 51 -13.34 -4.73 5.78
C PRO A 51 -14.84 -4.52 5.55
N LEU A 52 -15.26 -3.27 5.34
CA LEU A 52 -16.63 -2.93 4.96
C LEU A 52 -16.86 -3.11 3.46
N VAL A 53 -15.81 -2.93 2.66
CA VAL A 53 -15.87 -3.14 1.22
C VAL A 53 -15.60 -4.62 0.95
N PRO A 54 -16.60 -5.39 0.50
CA PRO A 54 -16.37 -6.79 0.17
C PRO A 54 -15.61 -6.90 -1.16
N GLU A 55 -14.86 -7.98 -1.32
CA GLU A 55 -14.02 -8.21 -2.51
C GLU A 55 -14.78 -8.15 -3.84
N HIS A 56 -16.05 -8.57 -3.87
CA HIS A 56 -16.85 -8.51 -5.10
C HIS A 56 -17.17 -7.08 -5.56
N GLU A 57 -16.99 -6.07 -4.71
CA GLU A 57 -17.18 -4.66 -5.06
C GLU A 57 -15.90 -4.01 -5.62
N THR A 58 -14.77 -4.73 -5.66
CA THR A 58 -13.51 -4.23 -6.23
C THR A 58 -13.27 -4.70 -7.67
N ARG A 59 -14.35 -4.87 -8.45
CA ARG A 59 -14.30 -5.40 -9.82
C ARG A 59 -13.93 -4.37 -10.89
N CYS A 60 -13.87 -3.09 -10.56
CA CYS A 60 -13.43 -2.06 -11.49
C CYS A 60 -11.93 -2.19 -11.83
N SER A 61 -11.54 -1.64 -12.98
CA SER A 61 -10.15 -1.53 -13.41
C SER A 61 -9.26 -0.87 -12.36
N LEU A 62 -7.98 -1.24 -12.33
CA LEU A 62 -6.99 -0.57 -11.46
C LEU A 62 -6.72 0.86 -11.96
N PRO A 63 -6.26 1.77 -11.08
CA PRO A 63 -6.04 3.18 -11.43
C PRO A 63 -5.06 3.44 -12.58
N ASP A 64 -4.16 2.48 -12.89
CA ASP A 64 -3.14 2.59 -13.95
C ASP A 64 -3.52 1.79 -15.21
N SER A 65 -4.73 1.21 -15.27
CA SER A 65 -5.17 0.39 -16.42
C SER A 65 -5.57 1.22 -17.65
N THR A 66 -5.93 2.48 -17.45
CA THR A 66 -6.24 3.45 -18.52
C THR A 66 -5.58 4.78 -18.17
N PRO A 67 -4.27 4.94 -18.43
CA PRO A 67 -3.60 6.20 -18.16
C PRO A 67 -4.20 7.29 -19.06
N ASN A 68 -4.74 8.34 -18.46
CA ASN A 68 -5.08 9.55 -19.22
C ASN A 68 -3.79 10.13 -19.78
N ALA A 69 -3.82 10.62 -21.02
CA ALA A 69 -2.71 11.41 -21.54
C ALA A 69 -2.37 12.60 -20.61
N ASN A 70 -3.37 13.14 -19.88
CA ASN A 70 -3.20 14.21 -18.92
C ASN A 70 -2.49 13.79 -17.61
N ASP A 71 -2.39 12.49 -17.30
CA ASP A 71 -1.72 11.99 -16.08
C ASP A 71 -0.26 11.59 -16.30
N LEU A 72 0.19 11.65 -17.55
CA LEU A 72 1.52 11.29 -17.97
C LEU A 72 2.33 12.57 -18.13
N THR A 73 3.39 12.71 -17.34
CA THR A 73 4.41 13.73 -17.61
C THR A 73 5.54 13.06 -18.39
N ILE A 74 5.81 13.60 -19.57
CA ILE A 74 6.90 13.15 -20.43
C ILE A 74 8.13 13.98 -20.08
N GLU A 75 9.14 13.31 -19.58
CA GLU A 75 10.42 13.91 -19.24
C GLU A 75 11.24 14.22 -20.50
N ARG A 76 12.26 15.07 -20.34
CA ARG A 76 13.14 15.45 -21.46
C ARG A 76 13.92 14.28 -22.06
N ASP A 77 14.09 13.21 -21.30
CA ASP A 77 14.72 11.96 -21.74
C ASP A 77 13.73 10.99 -22.41
N GLY A 78 12.46 11.39 -22.55
CA GLY A 78 11.38 10.58 -23.12
C GLY A 78 10.77 9.58 -22.12
N SER A 79 11.25 9.54 -20.86
CA SER A 79 10.64 8.71 -19.84
C SER A 79 9.27 9.26 -19.43
N THR A 80 8.36 8.38 -19.02
CA THR A 80 7.00 8.76 -18.63
C THR A 80 6.78 8.54 -17.13
N ILE A 81 6.59 9.63 -16.40
CA ILE A 81 6.27 9.60 -14.97
C ILE A 81 4.77 9.80 -14.77
N SER A 82 4.21 9.17 -13.74
CA SER A 82 2.80 9.35 -13.40
C SER A 82 2.57 9.16 -11.91
N SER A 83 1.85 10.11 -11.32
CA SER A 83 1.44 10.05 -9.92
C SER A 83 0.44 8.92 -9.65
N ASN A 84 -0.26 8.40 -10.67
CA ASN A 84 -1.25 7.34 -10.53
C ASN A 84 -0.62 5.97 -10.23
N ARG A 85 0.65 5.77 -10.59
CA ARG A 85 1.35 4.50 -10.35
C ARG A 85 1.45 4.18 -8.86
N TYR A 86 1.56 5.20 -8.02
CA TYR A 86 1.48 5.07 -6.58
C TYR A 86 0.15 4.46 -6.12
N LEU A 87 -0.98 5.03 -6.54
CA LEU A 87 -2.30 4.52 -6.13
C LEU A 87 -2.55 3.11 -6.66
N ALA A 88 -2.08 2.80 -7.87
CA ALA A 88 -2.14 1.44 -8.40
C ALA A 88 -1.30 0.44 -7.59
N PHE A 89 -0.12 0.84 -7.11
CA PHE A 89 0.67 0.04 -6.19
C PHE A 89 -0.06 -0.18 -4.85
N MET A 90 -0.64 0.89 -4.28
CA MET A 90 -1.41 0.80 -3.04
C MET A 90 -2.62 -0.12 -3.18
N ALA A 91 -3.39 0.01 -4.27
CA ALA A 91 -4.52 -0.84 -4.60
C ALA A 91 -4.11 -2.32 -4.70
N ARG A 92 -3.02 -2.61 -5.43
CA ARG A 92 -2.51 -3.98 -5.54
C ARG A 92 -2.01 -4.53 -4.21
N THR A 93 -1.37 -3.71 -3.38
CA THR A 93 -0.93 -4.09 -2.04
C THR A 93 -2.11 -4.43 -1.15
N ALA A 94 -3.18 -3.61 -1.18
CA ALA A 94 -4.43 -3.86 -0.48
C ALA A 94 -5.03 -5.23 -0.87
N ILE A 95 -5.06 -5.55 -2.17
CA ILE A 95 -5.53 -6.85 -2.66
C ILE A 95 -4.67 -8.00 -2.11
N VAL A 96 -3.34 -7.87 -2.12
CA VAL A 96 -2.44 -8.91 -1.58
C VAL A 96 -2.71 -9.14 -0.09
N TYR A 97 -2.87 -8.05 0.68
CA TYR A 97 -3.10 -8.12 2.11
C TYR A 97 -4.48 -8.68 2.46
N ASN A 98 -5.53 -8.28 1.75
CA ASN A 98 -6.88 -8.82 1.92
C ASN A 98 -6.92 -10.33 1.60
N ASN A 99 -6.22 -10.76 0.54
CA ASN A 99 -6.10 -12.18 0.19
C ASN A 99 -5.35 -12.99 1.24
N PHE A 100 -4.29 -12.42 1.82
CA PHE A 100 -3.56 -13.02 2.93
C PHE A 100 -4.45 -13.22 4.16
N HIS A 101 -5.19 -12.19 4.57
CA HIS A 101 -6.15 -12.33 5.68
C HIS A 101 -7.24 -13.36 5.38
N SER A 102 -7.76 -13.35 4.15
CA SER A 102 -8.76 -14.31 3.70
C SER A 102 -8.23 -15.75 3.76
N SER A 103 -6.96 -16.01 3.39
CA SER A 103 -6.36 -17.34 3.46
C SER A 103 -6.18 -17.82 4.90
N LEU A 104 -5.81 -16.91 5.82
CA LEU A 104 -5.72 -17.21 7.25
C LEU A 104 -7.10 -17.50 7.86
N GLN A 105 -8.12 -16.71 7.55
CA GLN A 105 -9.47 -16.88 8.08
C GLN A 105 -10.13 -18.17 7.58
N LYS A 106 -10.05 -18.42 6.27
CA LYS A 106 -10.64 -19.61 5.62
C LYS A 106 -9.79 -20.86 5.83
N ARG A 107 -8.57 -20.73 6.38
CA ARG A 107 -7.60 -21.82 6.59
C ARG A 107 -7.32 -22.63 5.32
N THR A 108 -7.28 -21.95 4.17
CA THR A 108 -7.06 -22.62 2.87
C THR A 108 -5.62 -23.08 2.69
N MET A 109 -4.68 -22.52 3.46
CA MET A 109 -3.26 -22.82 3.44
C MET A 109 -2.72 -22.78 4.88
N THR A 110 -1.54 -23.35 5.12
CA THR A 110 -0.84 -23.13 6.40
C THR A 110 -0.46 -21.65 6.57
N LYS A 111 -0.21 -21.23 7.81
CA LYS A 111 0.26 -19.85 8.09
C LYS A 111 1.54 -19.54 7.33
N SER A 112 2.51 -20.45 7.36
CA SER A 112 3.81 -20.29 6.69
C SER A 112 3.67 -20.16 5.17
N GLU A 113 2.79 -20.95 4.55
CA GLU A 113 2.52 -20.85 3.12
C GLU A 113 1.80 -19.55 2.76
N SER A 114 0.81 -19.13 3.56
CA SER A 114 0.11 -17.85 3.39
C SER A 114 1.08 -16.68 3.44
N VAL A 115 2.01 -16.70 4.41
CA VAL A 115 3.07 -15.68 4.55
C VAL A 115 3.99 -15.64 3.34
N ARG A 116 4.49 -16.80 2.90
CA ARG A 116 5.39 -16.88 1.73
C ARG A 116 4.71 -16.43 0.45
N GLN A 117 3.45 -16.83 0.23
CA GLN A 117 2.68 -16.43 -0.93
C GLN A 117 2.42 -14.91 -0.94
N ALA A 118 2.09 -14.34 0.20
CA ALA A 118 1.88 -12.90 0.32
C ALA A 118 3.18 -12.11 0.08
N ASP A 119 4.30 -12.52 0.69
CA ASP A 119 5.61 -11.88 0.48
C ASP A 119 6.05 -11.97 -0.99
N GLU A 120 5.91 -13.12 -1.64
CA GLU A 120 6.21 -13.28 -3.06
C GLU A 120 5.39 -12.31 -3.92
N ARG A 121 4.09 -12.19 -3.67
CA ARG A 121 3.25 -11.23 -4.38
C ARG A 121 3.70 -9.79 -4.13
N LEU A 122 4.02 -9.40 -2.89
CA LEU A 122 4.55 -8.07 -2.59
C LEU A 122 5.87 -7.80 -3.32
N ARG A 123 6.79 -8.77 -3.37
CA ARG A 123 8.05 -8.65 -4.13
C ARG A 123 7.81 -8.47 -5.62
N GLN A 124 6.86 -9.19 -6.20
CA GLN A 124 6.46 -9.01 -7.60
C GLN A 124 5.87 -7.62 -7.87
N LEU A 125 5.13 -7.05 -6.92
CA LEU A 125 4.63 -5.68 -7.04
C LEU A 125 5.78 -4.67 -7.06
N THR A 126 6.74 -4.80 -6.15
CA THR A 126 7.91 -3.90 -6.10
C THR A 126 8.80 -4.04 -7.32
N ALA A 127 8.96 -5.25 -7.87
CA ALA A 127 9.76 -5.49 -9.06
C ALA A 127 9.19 -4.85 -10.35
N ARG A 128 7.90 -4.51 -10.34
CA ARG A 128 7.19 -3.86 -11.46
C ARG A 128 7.09 -2.35 -11.31
N LEU A 129 7.59 -1.79 -10.21
CA LEU A 129 7.59 -0.34 -10.02
C LEU A 129 8.61 0.30 -10.97
N PRO A 130 8.32 1.51 -11.46
CA PRO A 130 9.34 2.30 -12.13
C PRO A 130 10.45 2.67 -11.14
N GLU A 131 11.66 2.87 -11.65
CA GLU A 131 12.86 3.11 -10.84
C GLU A 131 12.68 4.24 -9.80
N TYR A 132 11.99 5.32 -10.18
CA TYR A 132 11.74 6.47 -9.31
C TYR A 132 10.76 6.19 -8.15
N LEU A 133 10.06 5.05 -8.13
CA LEU A 133 9.22 4.59 -7.02
C LEU A 133 9.78 3.36 -6.29
N THR A 134 10.87 2.77 -6.77
CA THR A 134 11.41 1.53 -6.20
C THR A 134 11.97 1.75 -4.79
N PRO A 135 11.56 0.93 -3.79
CA PRO A 135 12.14 0.96 -2.46
C PRO A 135 13.63 0.63 -2.49
N ASN A 136 14.45 1.39 -1.77
CA ASN A 136 15.89 1.13 -1.61
C ASN A 136 16.68 1.06 -2.92
N SER A 137 16.47 1.98 -3.87
CA SER A 137 17.48 2.28 -4.88
C SER A 137 18.72 2.78 -4.14
N SER A 138 19.60 1.86 -3.74
CA SER A 138 20.79 2.08 -2.89
C SER A 138 21.81 3.03 -3.49
N ILE A 139 21.56 3.48 -4.71
CA ILE A 139 22.26 4.57 -5.36
C ILE A 139 21.17 5.58 -5.73
N ARG A 140 21.06 6.64 -4.93
CA ARG A 140 20.31 7.85 -5.33
C ARG A 140 21.07 8.43 -6.52
N ASN A 141 20.75 7.96 -7.72
CA ASN A 141 21.42 8.43 -8.93
C ASN A 141 21.08 9.92 -9.14
N ALA A 142 21.95 10.63 -9.84
CA ALA A 142 21.74 12.05 -10.12
C ALA A 142 20.39 12.31 -10.81
N THR A 143 19.93 11.33 -11.61
CA THR A 143 18.65 11.34 -12.31
C THR A 143 17.45 11.41 -11.36
N ILE A 144 17.34 10.51 -10.39
CA ILE A 144 16.25 10.49 -9.39
C ILE A 144 16.31 11.76 -8.54
N THR A 145 17.50 12.23 -8.16
CA THR A 145 17.64 13.45 -7.35
C THR A 145 17.10 14.67 -8.11
N LYS A 146 17.42 14.78 -9.40
CA LYS A 146 16.89 15.83 -10.26
C LYS A 146 15.38 15.70 -10.45
N LEU A 147 14.91 14.48 -10.71
CA LEU A 147 13.49 14.19 -10.88
C LEU A 147 12.67 14.54 -9.63
N GLU A 148 13.22 14.31 -8.43
CA GLU A 148 12.60 14.71 -7.16
C GLU A 148 12.59 16.23 -6.95
N ALA A 149 13.59 16.95 -7.47
CA ALA A 149 13.62 18.41 -7.44
C ALA A 149 12.58 19.02 -8.39
N ASP A 150 12.45 18.46 -9.59
CA ASP A 150 11.48 18.88 -10.61
C ASP A 150 10.05 18.46 -10.22
N HIS A 151 9.90 17.34 -9.51
CA HIS A 151 8.63 16.75 -9.10
C HIS A 151 8.64 16.28 -7.63
N PRO A 152 8.43 17.20 -6.65
CA PRO A 152 8.51 16.88 -5.22
C PRO A 152 7.57 15.76 -4.74
N TRP A 153 6.48 15.51 -5.45
CA TRP A 153 5.55 14.41 -5.14
C TRP A 153 6.19 13.03 -5.31
N ILE A 154 7.24 12.88 -6.14
CA ILE A 154 7.94 11.60 -6.34
C ILE A 154 8.62 11.13 -5.06
N TYR A 155 9.34 12.04 -4.39
CA TYR A 155 9.98 11.73 -3.11
C TYR A 155 8.95 11.25 -2.09
N TRP A 156 7.83 11.96 -1.99
CA TRP A 156 6.72 11.58 -1.12
C TRP A 156 6.17 10.19 -1.49
N GLN A 157 5.87 9.93 -2.76
CA GLN A 157 5.31 8.64 -3.19
C GLN A 157 6.29 7.49 -2.95
N ARG A 158 7.57 7.65 -3.32
CA ARG A 158 8.60 6.60 -3.17
C ARG A 158 8.72 6.11 -1.74
N VAL A 159 8.72 7.02 -0.76
CA VAL A 159 8.79 6.58 0.63
C VAL A 159 7.46 6.08 1.17
N ASN A 160 6.32 6.61 0.73
CA ASN A 160 5.04 6.00 1.10
C ASN A 160 4.94 4.56 0.56
N VAL A 161 5.41 4.29 -0.66
CA VAL A 161 5.55 2.92 -1.21
C VAL A 161 6.47 2.08 -0.32
N THR A 162 7.64 2.62 0.04
CA THR A 162 8.64 1.90 0.85
C THR A 162 8.09 1.56 2.23
N LEU A 163 7.51 2.52 2.94
CA LEU A 163 6.91 2.32 4.25
C LEU A 163 5.71 1.38 4.19
N THR A 164 4.86 1.49 3.16
CA THR A 164 3.74 0.57 2.95
C THR A 164 4.27 -0.86 2.77
N TYR A 165 5.25 -1.07 1.89
CA TYR A 165 5.88 -2.36 1.66
C TYR A 165 6.47 -2.95 2.95
N LEU A 166 7.29 -2.19 3.67
CA LEU A 166 7.92 -2.65 4.91
C LEU A 166 6.91 -2.94 6.02
N THR A 167 5.89 -2.09 6.18
CA THR A 167 4.85 -2.27 7.20
C THR A 167 4.02 -3.53 6.94
N HIS A 168 3.64 -3.77 5.69
CA HIS A 168 2.91 -4.98 5.34
C HIS A 168 3.77 -6.23 5.49
N ARG A 169 5.06 -6.18 5.12
CA ARG A 169 5.97 -7.30 5.39
C ARG A 169 6.10 -7.57 6.87
N LEU A 170 6.33 -6.55 7.69
CA LEU A 170 6.37 -6.69 9.14
C LEU A 170 5.07 -7.35 9.67
N SER A 171 3.91 -6.84 9.24
CA SER A 171 2.61 -7.36 9.65
C SER A 171 2.39 -8.82 9.21
N ILE A 172 2.67 -9.15 7.95
CA ILE A 172 2.52 -10.51 7.40
C ILE A 172 3.42 -11.48 8.17
N TYR A 173 4.70 -11.15 8.33
CA TYR A 173 5.65 -12.04 9.00
C TYR A 173 5.38 -12.16 10.50
N SER A 174 4.90 -11.10 11.17
CA SER A 174 4.52 -11.14 12.59
C SER A 174 3.46 -12.19 12.91
N THR A 175 2.69 -12.66 11.93
CA THR A 175 1.73 -13.76 12.13
C THR A 175 2.39 -15.10 12.47
N LEU A 176 3.69 -15.26 12.18
CA LEU A 176 4.51 -16.41 12.57
C LEU A 176 5.19 -16.22 13.93
N GLU A 177 4.88 -15.15 14.66
CA GLU A 177 5.48 -14.90 15.97
C GLU A 177 5.32 -16.06 16.96
N PRO A 178 4.12 -16.63 17.13
CA PRO A 178 3.96 -17.79 18.00
C PRO A 178 4.86 -18.96 17.55
N ASN A 179 5.04 -19.15 16.25
CA ASN A 179 5.83 -20.23 15.67
C ASN A 179 7.33 -20.07 15.95
N TRP A 180 7.90 -18.88 15.78
CA TRP A 180 9.33 -18.67 16.08
C TRP A 180 9.62 -18.56 17.57
N ARG A 181 8.64 -18.24 18.42
CA ARG A 181 8.79 -18.33 19.88
C ARG A 181 8.89 -19.79 20.33
N SER A 182 8.10 -20.69 19.72
CA SER A 182 8.12 -22.12 20.03
C SER A 182 9.25 -22.89 19.34
N HIS A 183 9.58 -22.55 18.09
CA HIS A 183 10.58 -23.24 17.28
C HIS A 183 11.55 -22.24 16.63
N PRO A 184 12.48 -21.63 17.42
CA PRO A 184 13.34 -20.55 16.93
C PRO A 184 14.21 -20.92 15.73
N SER A 185 14.72 -22.15 15.67
CA SER A 185 15.60 -22.62 14.59
C SER A 185 14.89 -22.70 13.23
N GLU A 186 13.63 -23.10 13.20
CA GLU A 186 12.85 -23.28 11.97
C GLU A 186 12.36 -21.94 11.38
N PHE A 187 12.09 -20.96 12.25
CA PHE A 187 11.46 -19.69 11.85
C PHE A 187 12.37 -18.46 12.00
N ASN A 188 13.69 -18.66 12.16
CA ASN A 188 14.64 -17.55 12.30
C ASN A 188 14.61 -16.60 11.08
N TRP A 189 14.40 -17.13 9.87
CA TRP A 189 14.23 -16.32 8.65
C TRP A 189 13.09 -15.30 8.77
N ALA A 190 11.97 -15.67 9.38
CA ALA A 190 10.80 -14.82 9.52
C ALA A 190 11.03 -13.71 10.56
N LYS A 191 11.70 -14.07 11.67
CA LYS A 191 12.15 -13.11 12.68
C LYS A 191 13.14 -12.09 12.11
N SER A 192 14.15 -12.54 11.36
CA SER A 192 15.13 -11.65 10.73
C SER A 192 14.48 -10.64 9.78
N ILE A 193 13.48 -11.05 9.00
CA ILE A 193 12.75 -10.15 8.10
C ILE A 193 11.94 -9.11 8.89
N CYS A 194 11.30 -9.50 9.99
CA CYS A 194 10.61 -8.54 10.86
C CYS A 194 11.56 -7.51 11.46
N LEU A 195 12.71 -7.96 11.99
CA LEU A 195 13.70 -7.08 12.59
C LEU A 195 14.28 -6.11 11.55
N GLN A 196 14.62 -6.60 10.36
CA GLN A 196 15.10 -5.74 9.28
C GLN A 196 14.05 -4.71 8.86
N ALA A 197 12.79 -5.13 8.67
CA ALA A 197 11.72 -4.22 8.30
C ALA A 197 11.48 -3.14 9.38
N ALA A 198 11.49 -3.52 10.66
CA ALA A 198 11.35 -2.57 11.76
C ALA A 198 12.52 -1.57 11.84
N PHE A 199 13.76 -2.06 11.62
CA PHE A 199 14.94 -1.21 11.55
C PHE A 199 14.86 -0.21 10.38
N ASP A 200 14.48 -0.68 9.19
CA ASP A 200 14.34 0.16 8.00
C ASP A 200 13.24 1.22 8.20
N ILE A 201 12.10 0.85 8.77
CA ILE A 201 11.01 1.80 9.10
C ILE A 201 11.51 2.88 10.07
N THR A 202 12.23 2.48 11.12
CA THR A 202 12.79 3.43 12.12
C THR A 202 13.83 4.35 11.49
N THR A 203 14.66 3.81 10.61
CA THR A 203 15.66 4.59 9.86
C THR A 203 14.97 5.61 8.97
N ILE A 204 13.91 5.23 8.25
CA ILE A 204 13.12 6.16 7.45
C ILE A 204 12.50 7.24 8.35
N ASP A 205 11.86 6.88 9.46
CA ASP A 205 11.18 7.87 10.32
C ASP A 205 12.13 8.93 10.92
N THR A 206 13.37 8.51 11.22
CA THR A 206 14.43 9.39 11.74
C THR A 206 15.11 10.24 10.66
N THR A 207 15.21 9.73 9.42
CA THR A 207 15.85 10.44 8.28
C THR A 207 14.87 11.23 7.42
N TRP A 208 13.56 11.08 7.64
CA TRP A 208 12.53 11.71 6.83
C TRP A 208 12.38 13.21 7.10
N GLU A 209 12.90 14.01 6.17
CA GLU A 209 12.98 15.49 6.25
C GLU A 209 11.64 16.21 6.02
N MET A 210 10.59 15.53 5.52
CA MET A 210 9.31 16.21 5.26
C MET A 210 8.48 16.45 6.54
N PRO A 211 7.71 17.56 6.60
CA PRO A 211 6.91 17.90 7.77
C PRO A 211 5.96 16.77 8.19
N LYS A 212 5.79 16.60 9.51
CA LYS A 212 4.90 15.55 10.09
C LYS A 212 3.45 15.63 9.57
N SER A 213 2.98 16.78 9.11
CA SER A 213 1.67 16.94 8.46
C SER A 213 1.54 16.15 7.16
N TYR A 214 2.62 15.94 6.41
CA TYR A 214 2.66 15.12 5.20
C TYR A 214 2.79 13.62 5.48
N ARG A 215 3.09 13.23 6.73
CA ARG A 215 3.13 11.82 7.19
C ARG A 215 1.72 11.22 7.41
N ARG A 216 0.66 12.03 7.36
CA ARG A 216 -0.67 11.69 7.91
C ARG A 216 -1.61 10.83 7.06
N HIS A 217 -1.29 10.44 5.84
CA HIS A 217 -2.31 9.79 5.00
C HIS A 217 -2.34 8.26 5.03
N TRP A 218 -1.29 7.55 5.51
CA TRP A 218 -1.25 6.09 5.33
C TRP A 218 -0.69 5.24 6.48
N LEU A 219 0.01 5.81 7.48
CA LEU A 219 0.88 5.01 8.39
C LEU A 219 0.67 5.21 9.90
N VAL A 220 -0.25 6.06 10.34
CA VAL A 220 -0.30 6.47 11.76
C VAL A 220 -1.26 5.63 12.62
N ILE A 221 -1.81 4.51 12.14
CA ILE A 221 -2.68 3.68 13.00
C ILE A 221 -1.87 2.68 13.86
N SER A 222 -0.63 2.36 13.49
CA SER A 222 0.19 1.38 14.24
C SER A 222 0.85 1.95 15.49
N SER A 223 1.20 3.24 15.52
CA SER A 223 1.93 3.84 16.65
C SER A 223 1.06 4.14 17.87
N THR A 224 -0.26 4.26 17.70
CA THR A 224 -1.20 4.41 18.81
C THR A 224 -1.43 3.13 19.61
N MET A 225 -1.06 1.94 19.08
CA MET A 225 -1.14 0.69 19.86
C MET A 225 0.10 0.44 20.72
N LEU A 226 1.24 1.06 20.41
CA LEU A 226 2.49 0.93 21.20
C LEU A 226 2.63 1.97 22.32
N GLN A 227 1.71 2.93 22.44
CA GLN A 227 1.72 3.95 23.50
C GLN A 227 0.66 3.75 24.59
N SER A 228 -0.09 2.64 24.59
CA SER A 228 -1.13 2.38 25.62
C SER A 228 -0.66 1.52 26.80
N SER A 229 0.65 1.29 26.94
CA SER A 229 1.23 0.60 28.09
C SER A 229 2.31 1.47 28.76
N GLU A 230 1.88 2.56 29.38
CA GLU A 230 2.56 3.08 30.57
C GLU A 230 1.60 3.03 31.76
N PRO A 231 2.03 2.46 32.91
CA PRO A 231 1.22 2.38 34.10
C PRO A 231 1.37 3.64 34.95
N TYR A 232 0.25 4.26 35.29
CA TYR A 232 0.06 4.93 36.58
C TYR A 232 -1.34 4.63 37.09
#